data_AF-A0A151TVW8-F1
#
_entry.id   AF-A0A151TVW8-F1
#
_cell.length_a   1.000
_cell.length_b   1.000
_cell.length_c   1.000
_cell.angle_alpha   90.00
_cell.angle_beta   90.00
_cell.angle_gamma   90.00
#
_symmetry.space_group_name_H-M   'P 1'
#
loop_
_entity.id
_entity.type
_entity.pdbx_description
1 polymer ?
#
loop_
_entity_poly.entity_id
_entity_poly.type
_entity_poly.pdbx_seq_one_letter_code
_entity_poly.pdbx_strand_id
1 'polypeptide(L)'
;MYKVVAKLLANRLRAVISNVILDCQSAFIQGRSIFDGVVVANEIIEEIRRKKRKWDPLAPCLFLIVVEGLNALMSKAVECHVFSGYSVGHQSVSVSHLQYADDTLIIGGASLHNVWAIKSILQIFELVAGLKVNFHKSKLFGFNINIEVLNLMAQFLNCKVGSLPFCYLGLPLGANPRCIKTWEPVISKVKKRLSKWKSSTLSFGGRSVLLKSVLNSIPIYYLSFFKAPQGIISKLESLFKLFLWGGDENHRKIAWVAWQEVCRGKEHGGLGILDLRAFNLALLGKWRWRLLVEKGRFWHRVVTSIYGEGCFQGVGDKVQSSKWWVDLWTIDSAPYTSFDWFSSRCTKVVGDGRNTFFWKDGWSGQGPLCNPYSRLFSIASDKDVSVANMVLWRDGGFEWIWSWCRSLFQWELDLLS
;
A
#
# COMPACT_ATOMS: atom_id res chain seq x y z
N MET A 1 34.98 -10.24 14.17
CA MET A 1 34.25 -11.12 15.10
C MET A 1 32.89 -10.56 15.51
N TYR A 2 32.80 -9.45 16.26
CA TYR A 2 31.52 -8.86 16.73
C TYR A 2 30.42 -8.71 15.66
N LYS A 3 30.73 -8.18 14.47
CA LYS A 3 29.74 -8.03 13.37
C LYS A 3 29.15 -9.35 12.88
N VAL A 4 29.93 -10.44 12.92
CA VAL A 4 29.47 -11.76 12.48
C VAL A 4 28.50 -12.34 13.51
N VAL A 5 28.84 -12.20 14.80
CA VAL A 5 27.97 -12.61 15.91
C VAL A 5 26.66 -11.79 15.92
N ALA A 6 26.74 -10.47 15.80
CA ALA A 6 25.56 -9.62 15.73
C ALA A 6 24.66 -9.94 14.53
N LYS A 7 25.26 -10.26 13.37
CA LYS A 7 24.49 -10.67 12.18
C LYS A 7 23.83 -12.04 12.38
N LEU A 8 24.50 -13.00 13.01
CA LEU A 8 23.94 -14.30 13.37
C LEU A 8 22.76 -14.15 14.34
N LEU A 9 22.90 -13.33 15.38
CA LEU A 9 21.84 -13.04 16.34
C LEU A 9 20.64 -12.35 15.68
N ALA A 10 20.88 -11.32 14.84
CA ALA A 10 19.82 -10.65 14.11
C ALA A 10 19.06 -11.60 13.18
N ASN A 11 19.75 -12.54 12.52
CA ASN A 11 19.13 -13.54 11.67
C ASN A 11 18.28 -14.54 12.48
N ARG A 12 18.75 -14.97 13.66
CA ARG A 12 17.96 -15.84 14.56
C ARG A 12 16.74 -15.12 15.11
N LEU A 13 16.90 -13.87 15.58
CA LEU A 13 15.79 -13.05 16.05
C LEU A 13 14.73 -12.85 14.96
N ARG A 14 15.16 -12.60 13.71
CA ARG A 14 14.24 -12.41 12.58
C ARG A 14 13.30 -13.59 12.33
N ALA A 15 13.72 -14.82 12.64
CA ALA A 15 12.88 -16.00 12.50
C ALA A 15 11.73 -16.05 13.52
N VAL A 16 11.87 -15.38 14.68
CA VAL A 16 10.89 -15.39 15.77
C VAL A 16 10.12 -14.07 15.86
N ILE A 17 10.71 -12.98 15.37
CA ILE A 17 10.17 -11.62 15.55
C ILE A 17 8.79 -11.44 14.92
N SER A 18 8.46 -12.17 13.85
CA SER A 18 7.15 -12.13 13.21
C SER A 18 6.02 -12.68 14.07
N ASN A 19 6.34 -13.53 15.06
CA ASN A 19 5.37 -14.15 15.95
C ASN A 19 5.20 -13.36 17.26
N VAL A 20 6.18 -12.48 17.58
CA VAL A 20 6.19 -11.66 18.79
C VAL A 20 5.61 -10.27 18.53
N ILE A 21 5.81 -9.74 17.32
CA ILE A 21 5.32 -8.40 16.97
C ILE A 21 3.85 -8.45 16.56
N LEU A 22 3.06 -7.58 17.17
CA LEU A 22 1.65 -7.38 16.86
C LEU A 22 1.42 -6.88 15.42
N ASP A 23 0.21 -7.09 14.91
CA ASP A 23 -0.15 -6.74 13.53
C ASP A 23 -0.17 -5.22 13.24
N CYS A 24 -0.24 -4.39 14.29
CA CYS A 24 -0.20 -2.93 14.22
C CYS A 24 1.21 -2.36 13.93
N GLN A 25 2.28 -3.15 14.08
CA GLN A 25 3.66 -2.73 13.83
C GLN A 25 4.20 -3.23 12.49
N SER A 26 4.60 -2.30 11.64
CA SER A 26 4.93 -2.61 10.22
C SER A 26 6.42 -2.44 9.85
N ALA A 27 7.27 -2.02 10.80
CA ALA A 27 8.69 -1.74 10.56
C ALA A 27 9.61 -2.98 10.65
N PHE A 28 10.51 -3.12 9.67
CA PHE A 28 11.61 -4.10 9.53
C PHE A 28 11.27 -5.61 9.62
N ILE A 29 10.02 -6.01 9.38
CA ILE A 29 9.59 -7.42 9.34
C ILE A 29 9.62 -7.97 7.89
N GLN A 30 10.17 -9.18 7.72
CA GLN A 30 10.21 -9.86 6.42
C GLN A 30 8.78 -10.16 5.92
N GLY A 31 8.45 -9.72 4.70
CA GLY A 31 7.10 -9.92 4.11
C GLY A 31 6.09 -8.78 4.36
N ARG A 32 6.44 -7.76 5.16
CA ARG A 32 5.71 -6.47 5.25
C ARG A 32 6.51 -5.43 4.44
N SER A 33 5.92 -4.82 3.40
CA SER A 33 6.71 -4.11 2.39
C SER A 33 7.23 -2.75 2.86
N ILE A 34 8.55 -2.59 2.82
CA ILE A 34 9.32 -1.36 3.08
C ILE A 34 10.24 -1.15 1.87
N PHE A 35 9.68 -0.87 0.69
CA PHE A 35 10.51 -0.80 -0.53
C PHE A 35 11.55 0.34 -0.50
N ASP A 36 11.58 1.19 0.53
CA ASP A 36 12.60 2.21 0.76
C ASP A 36 13.88 1.72 1.47
N GLY A 37 13.83 0.57 2.16
CA GLY A 37 14.91 0.17 3.08
C GLY A 37 16.25 -0.14 2.41
N VAL A 38 16.25 -0.60 1.14
CA VAL A 38 17.46 -1.02 0.43
C VAL A 38 18.18 0.17 -0.22
N VAL A 39 17.44 1.14 -0.76
CA VAL A 39 18.01 2.33 -1.39
C VAL A 39 18.49 3.34 -0.34
N VAL A 40 17.72 3.49 0.74
CA VAL A 40 18.11 4.26 1.92
C VAL A 40 19.31 3.59 2.61
N ALA A 41 19.35 2.26 2.72
CA ALA A 41 20.54 1.57 3.21
C ALA A 41 21.77 1.83 2.33
N ASN A 42 21.63 1.88 1.00
CA ASN A 42 22.76 2.10 0.10
C ASN A 42 23.32 3.54 0.17
N GLU A 43 22.45 4.55 0.23
CA GLU A 43 22.84 5.97 0.44
C GLU A 43 23.33 6.25 1.88
N ILE A 44 22.73 5.60 2.89
CA ILE A 44 23.22 5.65 4.27
C ILE A 44 24.59 4.97 4.37
N ILE A 45 24.85 3.86 3.66
CA ILE A 45 26.18 3.22 3.59
C ILE A 45 27.24 4.17 3.02
N GLU A 46 26.91 4.97 2.00
CA GLU A 46 27.82 5.99 1.45
C GLU A 46 28.00 7.21 2.39
N GLU A 47 26.97 7.60 3.14
CA GLU A 47 27.10 8.68 4.14
C GLU A 47 27.83 8.22 5.41
N ILE A 48 27.69 6.96 5.82
CA ILE A 48 28.42 6.32 6.95
C ILE A 48 29.89 6.10 6.62
N ARG A 49 30.25 5.82 5.35
CA ARG A 49 31.67 5.82 4.94
C ARG A 49 32.36 7.16 5.23
N ARG A 50 31.62 8.28 5.26
CA ARG A 50 32.13 9.62 5.59
C ARG A 50 32.07 9.98 7.09
N LYS A 51 31.16 9.40 7.87
CA LYS A 51 31.01 9.66 9.32
C LYS A 51 31.29 8.38 10.11
N LYS A 52 32.41 8.30 10.86
CA LYS A 52 32.83 7.15 11.70
C LYS A 52 31.83 6.78 12.84
N ARG A 53 30.59 6.40 12.53
CA ARG A 53 29.67 5.71 13.46
C ARG A 53 29.21 4.40 12.79
N LYS A 54 29.68 3.28 13.37
CA LYS A 54 29.51 1.92 12.86
C LYS A 54 28.13 1.41 13.32
N TRP A 55 27.22 1.14 12.39
CA TRP A 55 25.92 0.55 12.73
C TRP A 55 26.07 -0.93 13.08
N ASP A 56 25.35 -1.34 14.13
CA ASP A 56 25.20 -2.74 14.55
C ASP A 56 23.95 -3.34 13.88
N PRO A 57 24.06 -4.45 13.12
CA PRO A 57 22.89 -5.13 12.54
C PRO A 57 21.86 -5.63 13.57
N LEU A 58 22.21 -5.73 14.86
CA LEU A 58 21.33 -6.17 15.94
C LEU A 58 20.48 -5.03 16.51
N ALA A 59 21.01 -3.80 16.56
CA ALA A 59 20.37 -2.66 17.21
C ALA A 59 18.94 -2.36 16.70
N PRO A 60 18.63 -2.45 15.39
CA PRO A 60 17.26 -2.28 14.91
C PRO A 60 16.28 -3.32 15.46
N CYS A 61 16.71 -4.59 15.58
CA CYS A 61 15.86 -5.65 16.12
C CYS A 61 15.59 -5.44 17.62
N LEU A 62 16.59 -5.03 18.39
CA LEU A 62 16.42 -4.72 19.81
C LEU A 62 15.50 -3.51 20.02
N PHE A 63 15.65 -2.48 19.20
CA PHE A 63 14.77 -1.31 19.26
C PHE A 63 13.31 -1.68 19.00
N LEU A 64 13.03 -2.56 18.04
CA LEU A 64 11.66 -3.03 17.76
C LEU A 64 11.06 -3.79 18.94
N ILE A 65 11.85 -4.57 19.68
CA ILE A 65 11.38 -5.28 20.88
C ILE A 65 11.01 -4.28 21.98
N VAL A 66 11.82 -3.24 22.17
CA VAL A 66 11.51 -2.19 23.16
C VAL A 66 10.24 -1.44 22.78
N VAL A 67 10.10 -1.05 21.51
CA VAL A 67 8.92 -0.34 21.00
C VAL A 67 7.66 -1.22 21.02
N GLU A 68 7.80 -2.54 20.85
CA GLU A 68 6.69 -3.48 21.02
C GLU A 68 6.07 -3.41 22.42
N GLY A 69 6.85 -3.04 23.44
CA GLY A 69 6.33 -2.75 24.77
C GLY A 69 5.27 -1.64 24.77
N LEU A 70 5.39 -0.62 23.91
CA LEU A 70 4.37 0.41 23.74
C LEU A 70 3.11 -0.14 23.06
N ASN A 71 3.24 -1.00 22.04
CA ASN A 71 2.08 -1.69 21.45
C ASN A 71 1.34 -2.54 22.48
N ALA A 72 2.07 -3.28 23.31
CA ALA A 72 1.50 -4.12 24.35
C ALA A 72 0.76 -3.27 25.41
N LEU A 73 1.36 -2.15 25.86
CA LEU A 73 0.71 -1.22 26.78
C LEU A 73 -0.58 -0.63 26.19
N MET A 74 -0.55 -0.20 24.93
CA MET A 74 -1.74 0.33 24.24
C MET A 74 -2.82 -0.74 24.08
N SER A 75 -2.44 -1.96 23.71
CA SER A 75 -3.37 -3.08 23.57
C SER A 75 -4.03 -3.42 24.91
N LYS A 76 -3.25 -3.43 26.00
CA LYS A 76 -3.78 -3.68 27.34
C LYS A 76 -4.69 -2.54 27.82
N ALA A 77 -4.35 -1.29 27.51
CA ALA A 77 -5.20 -0.15 27.84
C ALA A 77 -6.58 -0.22 27.15
N VAL A 78 -6.64 -0.74 25.92
CA VAL A 78 -7.91 -0.98 25.22
C VAL A 78 -8.69 -2.13 25.86
N GLU A 79 -8.01 -3.24 26.18
CA GLU A 79 -8.62 -4.40 26.84
C GLU A 79 -9.21 -4.06 28.21
N CYS A 80 -8.52 -3.22 28.99
CA CYS A 80 -8.98 -2.74 30.30
C CYS A 80 -9.96 -1.55 30.21
N HIS A 81 -10.39 -1.16 29.00
CA HIS A 81 -11.26 0.00 28.77
C HIS A 81 -10.73 1.36 29.28
N VAL A 82 -9.42 1.45 29.53
CA VAL A 82 -8.73 2.71 29.87
C VAL A 82 -8.61 3.61 28.64
N PHE A 83 -8.46 3.01 27.45
CA PHE A 83 -8.42 3.74 26.19
C PHE A 83 -9.49 3.22 25.22
N SER A 84 -10.32 4.12 24.70
CA SER A 84 -11.33 3.80 23.70
C SER A 84 -10.80 4.09 22.29
N GLY A 85 -10.44 3.02 21.57
CA GLY A 85 -10.04 3.07 20.15
C GLY A 85 -11.17 3.57 19.24
N TYR A 86 -10.82 3.88 18.00
CA TYR A 86 -11.81 4.31 17.00
C TYR A 86 -12.32 3.12 16.19
N SER A 87 -13.64 2.94 16.15
CA SER A 87 -14.26 1.86 15.37
C SER A 87 -14.45 2.30 13.92
N VAL A 88 -13.88 1.53 12.99
CA VAL A 88 -13.84 1.87 11.56
C VAL A 88 -14.75 0.94 10.75
N GLY A 89 -15.61 1.54 9.93
CA GLY A 89 -16.45 0.86 8.94
C GLY A 89 -17.65 0.10 9.54
N HIS A 90 -18.37 -0.63 8.69
CA HIS A 90 -19.59 -1.36 9.04
C HIS A 90 -19.33 -2.54 9.99
N GLN A 91 -18.19 -3.21 9.85
CA GLN A 91 -17.79 -4.31 10.72
C GLN A 91 -17.18 -3.83 12.06
N SER A 92 -17.17 -2.50 12.31
CA SER A 92 -16.70 -1.88 13.56
C SER A 92 -15.32 -2.37 14.02
N VAL A 93 -14.35 -2.41 13.10
CA VAL A 93 -12.98 -2.81 13.43
C VAL A 93 -12.35 -1.73 14.30
N SER A 94 -12.00 -2.07 15.55
CA SER A 94 -11.35 -1.15 16.48
C SER A 94 -9.90 -0.90 16.08
N VAL A 95 -9.55 0.36 15.85
CA VAL A 95 -8.19 0.84 15.58
C VAL A 95 -7.79 1.81 16.68
N SER A 96 -6.79 1.43 17.48
CA SER A 96 -6.29 2.25 18.60
C SER A 96 -4.93 2.88 18.32
N HIS A 97 -4.04 2.18 17.61
CA HIS A 97 -2.71 2.67 17.30
C HIS A 97 -2.14 1.99 16.03
N LEU A 98 -1.23 2.69 15.35
CA LEU A 98 -0.45 2.20 14.22
C LEU A 98 1.01 2.58 14.43
N GLN A 99 1.92 1.61 14.34
CA GLN A 99 3.34 1.83 14.60
C GLN A 99 4.23 1.51 13.41
N TYR A 100 5.18 2.41 13.17
CA TYR A 100 6.29 2.19 12.26
C TYR A 100 7.59 2.67 12.92
N ALA A 101 8.28 1.74 13.60
CA ALA A 101 9.46 2.06 14.41
C ALA A 101 9.14 3.17 15.42
N ASP A 102 9.84 4.31 15.37
CA ASP A 102 9.60 5.46 16.25
C ASP A 102 8.34 6.28 15.89
N ASP A 103 7.84 6.18 14.66
CA ASP A 103 6.67 6.92 14.20
C ASP A 103 5.36 6.18 14.58
N THR A 104 4.74 6.63 15.68
CA THR A 104 3.48 6.07 16.20
C THR A 104 2.30 7.01 15.96
N LEU A 105 1.20 6.49 15.40
CA LEU A 105 -0.10 7.15 15.35
C LEU A 105 -1.03 6.52 16.39
N ILE A 106 -1.63 7.34 17.24
CA ILE A 106 -2.67 6.91 18.19
C ILE A 106 -4.00 7.48 17.72
N ILE A 107 -5.03 6.64 17.65
CA ILE A 107 -6.35 6.97 17.12
C ILE A 107 -7.38 6.53 18.15
N GLY A 108 -8.29 7.43 18.53
CA GLY A 108 -9.33 7.14 19.50
C GLY A 108 -10.45 8.16 19.48
N GLY A 109 -11.48 7.90 20.27
CA GLY A 109 -12.58 8.84 20.47
C GLY A 109 -12.11 10.19 21.04
N ALA A 110 -12.83 11.25 20.68
CA ALA A 110 -12.59 12.62 21.10
C ALA A 110 -13.01 12.88 22.56
N SER A 111 -12.33 12.24 23.52
CA SER A 111 -12.64 12.37 24.94
C SER A 111 -11.41 12.82 25.74
N LEU A 112 -11.64 13.58 26.81
CA LEU A 112 -10.58 13.96 27.73
C LEU A 112 -9.98 12.72 28.41
N HIS A 113 -10.81 11.71 28.70
CA HIS A 113 -10.36 10.42 29.24
C HIS A 113 -9.31 9.75 28.36
N ASN A 114 -9.53 9.69 27.04
CA ASN A 114 -8.55 9.14 26.10
C ASN A 114 -7.25 9.95 26.08
N VAL A 115 -7.33 11.28 26.18
CA VAL A 115 -6.15 12.15 26.24
C VAL A 115 -5.34 11.90 27.52
N TRP A 116 -6.01 11.71 28.66
CA TRP A 116 -5.37 11.31 29.91
C TRP A 116 -4.72 9.93 29.83
N ALA A 117 -5.41 8.97 29.24
CA ALA A 117 -4.88 7.63 29.02
C ALA A 117 -3.62 7.67 28.14
N ILE A 118 -3.63 8.42 27.04
CA ILE A 118 -2.45 8.61 26.18
C ILE A 118 -1.28 9.17 26.99
N LYS A 119 -1.48 10.25 27.75
CA LYS A 119 -0.42 10.86 28.55
C LYS A 119 0.17 9.86 29.55
N SER A 120 -0.69 9.12 30.24
CA SER A 120 -0.30 8.14 31.25
C SER A 120 0.50 6.99 30.63
N ILE A 121 0.03 6.43 29.51
CA ILE A 121 0.71 5.34 28.80
C ILE A 121 2.09 5.78 28.31
N LEU A 122 2.20 6.99 27.73
CA LEU A 122 3.46 7.52 27.26
C LEU A 122 4.46 7.77 28.39
N GLN A 123 4.00 8.25 29.55
CA GLN A 123 4.84 8.44 30.73
C GLN A 123 5.32 7.11 31.32
N ILE A 124 4.43 6.11 31.43
CA ILE A 124 4.79 4.76 31.88
C ILE A 124 5.84 4.16 30.94
N PHE A 125 5.63 4.28 29.62
CA PHE A 125 6.58 3.80 28.64
C PHE A 125 7.94 4.51 28.75
N GLU A 126 7.97 5.83 28.93
CA GLU A 126 9.21 6.60 29.12
C GLU A 126 9.97 6.15 30.37
N LEU A 127 9.26 5.85 31.48
CA LEU A 127 9.86 5.35 32.71
C LEU A 127 10.42 3.93 32.57
N VAL A 128 9.74 3.04 31.85
CA VAL A 128 10.14 1.63 31.69
C VAL A 128 11.22 1.46 30.63
N ALA A 129 11.06 2.09 29.47
CA ALA A 129 11.97 1.95 28.33
C ALA A 129 13.19 2.89 28.40
N GLY A 130 13.13 3.93 29.24
CA GLY A 130 14.14 4.99 29.29
C GLY A 130 14.18 5.86 28.02
N LEU A 131 13.13 5.81 27.20
CA LEU A 131 13.01 6.55 25.94
C LEU A 131 12.11 7.78 26.14
N LYS A 132 12.59 8.96 25.73
CA LYS A 132 11.82 10.20 25.85
C LYS A 132 10.96 10.46 24.63
N VAL A 133 9.69 10.80 24.85
CA VAL A 133 8.78 11.21 23.77
C VAL A 133 9.13 12.61 23.29
N ASN A 134 9.25 12.78 21.97
CA ASN A 134 9.48 14.10 21.37
C ASN A 134 8.17 14.86 21.17
N PHE A 135 7.68 15.53 22.22
CA PHE A 135 6.44 16.29 22.17
C PHE A 135 6.48 17.49 21.20
N HIS A 136 7.66 18.05 20.91
CA HIS A 136 7.81 19.13 19.93
C HIS A 136 7.57 18.68 18.49
N LYS A 137 7.89 17.43 18.16
CA LYS A 137 7.59 16.80 16.86
C LYS A 137 6.18 16.20 16.82
N SER A 138 5.63 15.86 17.97
CA SER A 138 4.29 15.28 18.11
C SER A 138 3.21 16.34 17.85
N LYS A 139 2.13 15.92 17.20
CA LYS A 139 0.99 16.78 16.88
C LYS A 139 -0.33 16.10 17.20
N LEU A 140 -1.27 16.86 17.77
CA LEU A 140 -2.64 16.41 18.01
C LEU A 140 -3.56 16.90 16.89
N PHE A 141 -4.36 15.99 16.34
CA PHE A 141 -5.33 16.30 15.29
C PHE A 141 -6.74 16.04 15.83
N GLY A 142 -7.64 17.02 15.68
CA GLY A 142 -9.05 16.89 16.04
C GLY A 142 -9.92 16.85 14.80
N PHE A 143 -10.86 15.92 14.76
CA PHE A 143 -11.86 15.78 13.71
C PHE A 143 -13.25 16.01 14.33
N ASN A 144 -14.00 16.98 13.82
CA ASN A 144 -15.31 17.38 14.36
C ASN A 144 -15.28 17.81 15.84
N ILE A 145 -14.21 18.50 16.27
CA ILE A 145 -14.04 19.02 17.64
C ILE A 145 -13.87 20.54 17.55
N ASN A 146 -14.40 21.29 18.52
CA ASN A 146 -14.10 22.71 18.68
C ASN A 146 -12.59 22.92 18.87
N ILE A 147 -12.04 23.88 18.13
CA ILE A 147 -10.62 24.26 18.17
C ILE A 147 -10.17 24.64 19.59
N GLU A 148 -11.03 25.25 20.40
CA GLU A 148 -10.73 25.61 21.80
C GLU A 148 -10.46 24.37 22.65
N VAL A 149 -11.34 23.37 22.59
CA VAL A 149 -11.20 22.09 23.30
C VAL A 149 -9.95 21.35 22.80
N LEU A 150 -9.72 21.37 21.48
CA LEU A 150 -8.54 20.74 20.89
C LEU A 150 -7.23 21.39 21.37
N ASN A 151 -7.20 22.71 21.51
CA ASN A 151 -6.06 23.45 22.05
C ASN A 151 -5.81 23.08 23.52
N LEU A 152 -6.84 22.96 24.35
CA LEU A 152 -6.71 22.51 25.74
C LEU A 152 -6.13 21.08 25.83
N MET A 153 -6.62 20.17 25.00
CA MET A 153 -6.11 18.79 24.92
C MET A 153 -4.64 18.76 24.46
N ALA A 154 -4.28 19.59 23.47
CA ALA A 154 -2.92 19.67 22.97
C ALA A 154 -1.94 20.24 24.01
N GLN A 155 -2.36 21.29 24.73
CA GLN A 155 -1.62 21.85 25.87
C GLN A 155 -1.40 20.79 26.96
N PHE A 156 -2.44 20.02 27.29
CA PHE A 156 -2.33 18.94 28.27
C PHE A 156 -1.33 17.85 27.84
N LEU A 157 -1.28 17.51 26.56
CA LEU A 157 -0.30 16.57 25.99
C LEU A 157 1.07 17.20 25.69
N ASN A 158 1.26 18.49 26.01
CA ASN A 158 2.48 19.23 25.73
C ASN A 158 2.87 19.26 24.23
N CYS A 159 1.89 19.12 23.32
CA CYS A 159 2.12 19.01 21.88
C CYS A 159 1.41 20.13 21.10
N LYS A 160 1.73 20.28 19.81
CA LYS A 160 1.11 21.29 18.95
C LYS A 160 -0.16 20.75 18.30
N VAL A 161 -1.16 21.60 18.07
CA VAL A 161 -2.29 21.25 17.21
C VAL A 161 -1.81 21.14 15.76
N GLY A 162 -2.14 20.03 15.11
CA GLY A 162 -1.88 19.77 13.71
C GLY A 162 -3.08 20.11 12.82
N SER A 163 -2.81 20.37 11.54
CA SER A 163 -3.83 20.58 10.51
C SER A 163 -3.65 19.62 9.34
N LEU A 164 -4.75 19.26 8.69
CA LEU A 164 -4.69 18.55 7.41
C LEU A 164 -4.33 19.51 6.27
N PRO A 165 -3.56 19.07 5.26
CA PRO A 165 -2.87 17.78 5.17
C PRO A 165 -1.54 17.76 5.94
N PHE A 166 -1.10 16.58 6.41
CA PHE A 166 0.21 16.40 7.05
C PHE A 166 0.99 15.23 6.44
N CYS A 167 2.31 15.21 6.64
CA CYS A 167 3.17 14.13 6.14
C CYS A 167 3.34 13.04 7.21
N TYR A 168 3.07 11.79 6.86
CA TYR A 168 3.33 10.60 7.66
C TYR A 168 4.11 9.59 6.81
N LEU A 169 5.27 9.13 7.31
CA LEU A 169 6.18 8.24 6.57
C LEU A 169 6.50 8.74 5.14
N GLY A 170 6.56 10.06 4.96
CA GLY A 170 6.82 10.68 3.66
C GLY A 170 5.62 10.76 2.72
N LEU A 171 4.41 10.34 3.11
CA LEU A 171 3.17 10.50 2.35
C LEU A 171 2.29 11.62 2.92
N PRO A 172 1.67 12.46 2.07
CA PRO A 172 0.78 13.52 2.51
C PRO A 172 -0.63 12.97 2.79
N LEU A 173 -0.93 12.69 4.06
CA LEU A 173 -2.25 12.26 4.51
C LEU A 173 -3.26 13.42 4.46
N GLY A 174 -4.46 13.13 3.95
CA GLY A 174 -5.53 14.11 3.77
C GLY A 174 -5.35 15.06 2.57
N ALA A 175 -4.22 14.99 1.86
CA ALA A 175 -4.01 15.78 0.65
C ALA A 175 -4.80 15.19 -0.53
N ASN A 176 -5.20 16.04 -1.48
CA ASN A 176 -5.81 15.56 -2.71
C ASN A 176 -4.73 15.04 -3.68
N PRO A 177 -4.65 13.74 -3.98
CA PRO A 177 -3.60 13.19 -4.85
C PRO A 177 -3.73 13.64 -6.30
N ARG A 178 -4.90 14.15 -6.70
CA ARG A 178 -5.12 14.70 -8.05
C ARG A 178 -4.56 16.11 -8.22
N CYS A 179 -4.21 16.78 -7.12
CA CYS A 179 -3.64 18.13 -7.14
C CYS A 179 -2.13 18.10 -7.39
N ILE A 180 -1.64 18.96 -8.28
CA ILE A 180 -0.22 19.09 -8.59
C ILE A 180 0.61 19.42 -7.33
N LYS A 181 0.06 20.25 -6.43
CA LYS A 181 0.74 20.68 -5.18
C LYS A 181 1.17 19.48 -4.32
N THR A 182 0.39 18.40 -4.30
CA THR A 182 0.68 17.19 -3.54
C THR A 182 1.97 16.50 -3.99
N TRP A 183 2.34 16.64 -5.27
CA TRP A 183 3.49 15.99 -5.88
C TRP A 183 4.75 16.87 -5.92
N GLU A 184 4.65 18.12 -5.49
CA GLU A 184 5.80 19.05 -5.49
C GLU A 184 6.99 18.56 -4.63
N PRO A 185 6.81 17.88 -3.47
CA PRO A 185 7.92 17.28 -2.75
C PRO A 185 8.70 16.23 -3.56
N VAL A 186 8.01 15.48 -4.44
CA VAL A 186 8.65 14.48 -5.31
C VAL A 186 9.41 15.17 -6.43
N ILE A 187 8.77 16.15 -7.09
CA ILE A 187 9.38 16.93 -8.18
C ILE A 187 10.61 17.69 -7.67
N SER A 188 10.52 18.33 -6.51
CA SER A 188 11.65 19.06 -5.91
C SER A 188 12.81 18.13 -5.53
N LYS A 189 12.54 16.91 -5.04
CA LYS A 189 13.57 15.89 -4.82
C LYS A 189 14.27 15.49 -6.12
N VAL A 190 13.52 15.28 -7.20
CA VAL A 190 14.07 14.99 -8.54
C VAL A 190 14.93 16.15 -9.02
N LYS A 191 14.42 17.39 -9.00
CA LYS A 191 15.16 18.59 -9.39
C LYS A 191 16.44 18.78 -8.58
N LYS A 192 16.39 18.57 -7.25
CA LYS A 192 17.55 18.68 -6.36
C LYS A 192 18.62 17.61 -6.65
N ARG A 193 18.24 16.42 -7.14
CA ARG A 193 19.20 15.41 -7.59
C ARG A 193 19.80 15.78 -8.94
N LEU A 194 18.97 16.27 -9.87
CA LEU A 194 19.40 16.74 -11.19
C LEU A 194 20.37 17.92 -11.10
N SER A 195 20.11 18.91 -10.23
CA SER A 195 20.99 20.07 -10.08
C SER A 195 22.39 19.74 -9.57
N LYS A 196 22.54 18.60 -8.87
CA LYS A 196 23.85 18.10 -8.44
C LYS A 196 24.63 17.43 -9.57
N TRP A 197 23.96 16.99 -10.63
CA TRP A 197 24.57 16.25 -11.72
C TRP A 197 24.71 17.14 -12.96
N LYS A 198 25.94 17.53 -13.27
CA LYS A 198 26.22 18.22 -14.53
C LYS A 198 26.15 17.21 -15.67
N SER A 199 25.12 17.35 -16.51
CA SER A 199 24.92 16.50 -17.69
C SER A 199 26.09 16.55 -18.69
N SER A 200 26.91 17.60 -18.65
CA SER A 200 28.14 17.76 -19.45
C SER A 200 29.30 16.84 -19.02
N THR A 201 29.27 16.33 -17.79
CA THR A 201 30.36 15.48 -17.23
C THR A 201 30.06 13.98 -17.32
N LEU A 202 28.85 13.61 -17.76
CA LEU A 202 28.37 12.23 -17.76
C LEU A 202 28.16 11.72 -19.17
N SER A 203 28.68 10.52 -19.46
CA SER A 203 28.37 9.81 -20.70
C SER A 203 26.87 9.54 -20.82
N PHE A 204 26.39 9.30 -22.04
CA PHE A 204 24.98 8.93 -22.25
C PHE A 204 24.59 7.65 -21.47
N GLY A 205 25.48 6.66 -21.44
CA GLY A 205 25.30 5.44 -20.65
C GLY A 205 25.22 5.71 -19.15
N GLY A 206 26.10 6.57 -18.61
CA GLY A 206 26.07 6.97 -17.20
C GLY A 206 24.76 7.66 -16.80
N ARG A 207 24.24 8.54 -17.68
CA ARG A 207 22.93 9.18 -17.49
C ARG A 207 21.79 8.18 -17.47
N SER A 208 21.78 7.21 -18.40
CA SER A 208 20.78 6.13 -18.41
C SER A 208 20.80 5.30 -17.13
N VAL A 209 21.99 4.96 -16.62
CA VAL A 209 22.13 4.19 -15.37
C VAL A 209 21.62 4.98 -14.16
N LEU A 210 21.98 6.27 -14.03
CA LEU A 210 21.50 7.11 -12.93
C LEU A 210 19.99 7.35 -12.99
N LEU A 211 19.45 7.50 -14.19
CA LEU A 211 18.01 7.64 -14.41
C LEU A 211 17.27 6.40 -13.91
N LYS A 212 17.75 5.20 -14.27
CA LYS A 212 17.13 3.94 -13.86
C LYS A 212 17.26 3.63 -12.38
N SER A 213 18.46 3.80 -11.82
CA SER A 213 18.78 3.39 -10.45
C SER A 213 18.32 4.40 -9.40
N VAL A 214 18.35 5.69 -9.72
CA VAL A 214 18.08 6.76 -8.75
C VAL A 214 16.81 7.50 -9.11
N LEU A 215 16.71 8.13 -10.30
CA LEU A 215 15.59 9.04 -10.59
C LEU A 215 14.24 8.31 -10.66
N ASN A 216 14.21 7.13 -11.27
CA ASN A 216 13.01 6.32 -11.33
C ASN A 216 12.55 5.86 -9.95
N SER A 217 13.45 5.66 -8.98
CA SER A 217 13.08 5.20 -7.64
C SER A 217 12.35 6.25 -6.80
N ILE A 218 12.64 7.54 -7.02
CA ILE A 218 12.11 8.66 -6.23
C ILE A 218 10.57 8.76 -6.27
N PRO A 219 9.90 8.72 -7.45
CA PRO A 219 8.45 8.81 -7.49
C PRO A 219 7.73 7.50 -7.13
N ILE A 220 8.41 6.34 -7.15
CA ILE A 220 7.76 5.02 -6.97
C ILE A 220 6.95 4.94 -5.68
N TYR A 221 7.46 5.53 -4.60
CA TYR A 221 6.74 5.52 -3.32
C TYR A 221 5.35 6.17 -3.45
N TYR A 222 5.27 7.38 -4.02
CA TYR A 222 3.99 8.04 -4.27
C TYR A 222 3.15 7.31 -5.33
N LEU A 223 3.78 6.83 -6.41
CA LEU A 223 3.11 6.07 -7.46
C LEU A 223 2.55 4.74 -6.96
N SER A 224 3.05 4.22 -5.84
CA SER A 224 2.51 2.99 -5.25
C SER A 224 1.18 3.20 -4.55
N PHE A 225 0.93 4.40 -4.01
CA PHE A 225 -0.29 4.70 -3.28
C PHE A 225 -1.28 5.55 -4.08
N PHE A 226 -0.83 6.38 -5.01
CA PHE A 226 -1.69 7.34 -5.70
C PHE A 226 -1.65 7.17 -7.22
N LYS A 227 -2.82 7.30 -7.86
CA LYS A 227 -2.91 7.47 -9.31
C LYS A 227 -2.38 8.85 -9.69
N ALA A 228 -1.28 8.90 -10.42
CA ALA A 228 -0.64 10.16 -10.78
C ALA A 228 -1.42 10.88 -11.89
N PRO A 229 -1.70 12.19 -11.75
CA PRO A 229 -2.26 12.99 -12.84
C PRO A 229 -1.33 13.00 -14.05
N GLN A 230 -1.90 13.04 -15.25
CA GLN A 230 -1.10 13.05 -16.48
C GLN A 230 -0.11 14.22 -16.53
N GLY A 231 -0.49 15.39 -16.01
CA GLY A 231 0.41 16.54 -15.92
C GLY A 231 1.66 16.28 -15.07
N ILE A 232 1.54 15.48 -14.00
CA ILE A 232 2.69 15.11 -13.15
C ILE A 232 3.61 14.12 -13.87
N ILE A 233 3.03 13.10 -14.51
CA ILE A 233 3.78 12.14 -15.30
C ILE A 233 4.55 12.88 -16.40
N SER A 234 3.87 13.72 -17.18
CA SER A 234 4.50 14.51 -18.24
C SER A 234 5.60 15.44 -17.72
N LYS A 235 5.42 16.07 -16.54
CA LYS A 235 6.43 16.93 -15.92
C LYS A 235 7.66 16.14 -15.48
N LEU A 236 7.49 14.96 -14.88
CA LEU A 236 8.60 14.08 -14.50
C LEU A 236 9.33 13.52 -15.72
N GLU A 237 8.60 13.04 -16.72
CA GLU A 237 9.18 12.58 -17.99
C GLU A 237 9.95 13.69 -18.69
N SER A 238 9.46 14.93 -18.66
CA SER A 238 10.19 16.08 -19.21
C SER A 238 11.53 16.28 -18.52
N LEU A 239 11.57 16.18 -17.18
CA LEU A 239 12.83 16.28 -16.42
C LEU A 239 13.78 15.12 -16.76
N PHE A 240 13.25 13.91 -16.93
CA PHE A 240 14.03 12.74 -17.29
C PHE A 240 14.60 12.85 -18.71
N LYS A 241 13.82 13.36 -19.67
CA LYS A 241 14.27 13.65 -21.05
C LYS A 241 15.38 14.69 -21.07
N LEU A 242 15.19 15.81 -20.37
CA LEU A 242 16.20 16.87 -20.30
C LEU A 242 17.53 16.33 -19.78
N PHE A 243 17.49 15.54 -18.70
CA PHE A 243 18.68 14.91 -18.15
C PHE A 243 19.33 13.92 -19.11
N LEU A 244 18.54 12.99 -19.69
CA LEU A 244 19.05 11.93 -20.57
C LEU A 244 19.72 12.47 -21.83
N TRP A 245 19.12 13.48 -22.47
CA TRP A 245 19.68 14.10 -23.68
C TRP A 245 20.72 15.17 -23.36
N GLY A 246 20.78 15.61 -22.11
CA GLY A 246 21.84 16.50 -21.60
C GLY A 246 21.57 17.96 -21.94
N GLY A 247 20.30 18.33 -21.96
CA GLY A 247 19.91 19.72 -21.88
C GLY A 247 20.12 20.26 -20.46
N ASP A 248 20.45 21.54 -20.36
CA ASP A 248 20.38 22.32 -19.13
C ASP A 248 19.09 23.15 -19.14
N GLU A 249 18.71 23.79 -18.02
CA GLU A 249 17.54 24.67 -17.97
C GLU A 249 17.61 25.80 -19.01
N ASN A 250 18.84 26.22 -19.36
CA ASN A 250 19.11 27.28 -20.34
C ASN A 250 19.37 26.77 -21.78
N HIS A 251 19.73 25.50 -21.97
CA HIS A 251 20.08 24.94 -23.29
C HIS A 251 19.39 23.59 -23.49
N ARG A 252 18.27 23.58 -24.23
CA ARG A 252 17.56 22.33 -24.56
C ARG A 252 18.25 21.62 -25.72
N LYS A 253 18.78 20.42 -25.47
CA LYS A 253 19.17 19.49 -26.55
C LYS A 253 17.93 18.77 -27.08
N ILE A 254 17.87 18.58 -28.40
CA ILE A 254 16.76 17.91 -29.08
C ILE A 254 16.72 16.43 -28.65
N ALA A 255 15.53 15.98 -28.25
CA ALA A 255 15.27 14.56 -28.01
C ALA A 255 14.94 13.89 -29.36
N TRP A 256 15.89 13.15 -29.92
CA TRP A 256 15.77 12.53 -31.24
C TRP A 256 14.86 11.30 -31.29
N VAL A 257 14.63 10.67 -30.14
CA VAL A 257 13.84 9.44 -30.03
C VAL A 257 12.61 9.69 -29.17
N ALA A 258 11.46 9.19 -29.63
CA ALA A 258 10.23 9.24 -28.87
C ALA A 258 10.40 8.54 -27.52
N TRP A 259 9.83 9.12 -26.45
CA TRP A 259 10.01 8.59 -25.10
C TRP A 259 9.48 7.18 -24.91
N GLN A 260 8.39 6.84 -25.61
CA GLN A 260 7.82 5.49 -25.58
C GLN A 260 8.80 4.45 -26.11
N GLU A 261 9.54 4.76 -27.19
CA GLU A 261 10.60 3.89 -27.73
C GLU A 261 11.78 3.77 -26.76
N VAL A 262 12.14 4.87 -26.08
CA VAL A 262 13.17 4.86 -25.04
C VAL A 262 12.79 3.95 -23.86
N CYS A 263 11.50 3.88 -23.52
CA CYS A 263 11.00 3.05 -22.42
C CYS A 263 10.89 1.55 -22.77
N ARG A 264 10.88 1.18 -24.06
CA ARG A 264 10.85 -0.23 -24.47
C ARG A 264 12.03 -1.01 -23.88
N GLY A 265 11.83 -2.31 -23.65
CA GLY A 265 12.89 -3.17 -23.17
C GLY A 265 14.07 -3.24 -24.14
N LYS A 266 15.23 -3.66 -23.63
CA LYS A 266 16.47 -3.72 -24.43
C LYS A 266 16.35 -4.71 -25.57
N GLU A 267 15.59 -5.78 -25.35
CA GLU A 267 15.27 -6.81 -26.32
C GLU A 267 14.44 -6.29 -27.51
N HIS A 268 13.71 -5.19 -27.32
CA HIS A 268 12.93 -4.50 -28.35
C HIS A 268 13.64 -3.24 -28.89
N GLY A 269 14.95 -3.10 -28.66
CA GLY A 269 15.76 -1.96 -29.14
C GLY A 269 15.62 -0.66 -28.31
N GLY A 270 14.88 -0.70 -27.20
CA GLY A 270 14.75 0.44 -26.30
C GLY A 270 15.85 0.53 -25.24
N LEU A 271 15.82 1.59 -24.42
CA LEU A 271 16.78 1.75 -23.33
C LEU A 271 16.35 1.03 -22.06
N GLY A 272 15.15 0.45 -21.98
CA GLY A 272 14.59 -0.19 -20.79
C GLY A 272 14.43 0.77 -19.63
N ILE A 273 14.06 2.01 -19.92
CA ILE A 273 13.69 3.02 -18.92
C ILE A 273 12.24 2.79 -18.51
N LEU A 274 11.94 2.97 -17.23
CA LEU A 274 10.61 2.73 -16.69
C LEU A 274 9.59 3.72 -17.25
N ASP A 275 8.53 3.22 -17.90
CA ASP A 275 7.35 4.02 -18.18
C ASP A 275 6.58 4.25 -16.87
N LEU A 276 6.64 5.48 -16.37
CA LEU A 276 5.98 5.88 -15.13
C LEU A 276 4.46 5.67 -15.17
N ARG A 277 3.84 5.80 -16.35
CA ARG A 277 2.40 5.65 -16.50
C ARG A 277 1.99 4.19 -16.36
N ALA A 278 2.57 3.31 -17.18
CA ALA A 278 2.31 1.88 -17.10
C ALA A 278 2.69 1.32 -15.71
N PHE A 279 3.80 1.79 -15.14
CA PHE A 279 4.23 1.34 -13.82
C PHE A 279 3.32 1.80 -12.68
N ASN A 280 2.77 3.02 -12.75
CA ASN A 280 1.78 3.48 -11.76
C ASN A 280 0.53 2.59 -11.75
N LEU A 281 0.00 2.24 -12.93
CA LEU A 281 -1.13 1.32 -13.04
C LEU A 281 -0.78 -0.08 -12.53
N ALA A 282 0.41 -0.59 -12.84
CA ALA A 282 0.88 -1.88 -12.35
C ALA A 282 1.02 -1.91 -10.81
N LEU A 283 1.50 -0.83 -10.18
CA LEU A 283 1.60 -0.72 -8.73
C LEU A 283 0.23 -0.63 -8.04
N LEU A 284 -0.73 0.08 -8.64
CA LEU A 284 -2.11 0.08 -8.16
C LEU A 284 -2.74 -1.31 -8.34
N GLY A 285 -2.49 -1.99 -9.46
CA GLY A 285 -2.87 -3.38 -9.69
C GLY A 285 -2.27 -4.32 -8.63
N LYS A 286 -1.03 -4.09 -8.19
CA LYS A 286 -0.43 -4.84 -7.08
C LYS A 286 -1.24 -4.68 -5.78
N TRP A 287 -1.75 -3.48 -5.46
CA TRP A 287 -2.62 -3.31 -4.30
C TRP A 287 -3.95 -4.03 -4.44
N ARG A 288 -4.56 -3.98 -5.63
CA ARG A 288 -5.77 -4.77 -5.93
C ARG A 288 -5.51 -6.27 -5.77
N TRP A 289 -4.38 -6.78 -6.26
CA TRP A 289 -3.97 -8.17 -6.07
C TRP A 289 -3.78 -8.53 -4.59
N ARG A 290 -3.10 -7.67 -3.82
CA ARG A 290 -2.93 -7.87 -2.38
C ARG A 290 -4.27 -7.90 -1.64
N LEU A 291 -5.26 -7.13 -2.08
CA LEU A 291 -6.61 -7.18 -1.51
C LEU A 291 -7.29 -8.52 -1.78
N LEU A 292 -7.08 -9.11 -2.96
CA LEU A 292 -7.65 -10.41 -3.32
C LEU A 292 -6.96 -11.59 -2.59
N VAL A 293 -5.64 -11.50 -2.38
CA VAL A 293 -4.81 -12.60 -1.85
C VAL A 293 -4.57 -12.51 -0.34
N GLU A 294 -4.23 -11.34 0.20
CA GLU A 294 -3.84 -11.17 1.61
C GLU A 294 -5.06 -11.04 2.54
N LYS A 295 -6.02 -11.97 2.43
CA LYS A 295 -7.21 -12.00 3.28
C LYS A 295 -6.83 -12.17 4.76
N GLY A 296 -7.60 -11.55 5.65
CA GLY A 296 -7.45 -11.68 7.11
C GLY A 296 -6.39 -10.79 7.76
N ARG A 297 -5.50 -10.14 7.00
CA ARG A 297 -4.54 -9.17 7.56
C ARG A 297 -5.26 -7.94 8.13
N PHE A 298 -4.67 -7.30 9.13
CA PHE A 298 -5.26 -6.12 9.79
C PHE A 298 -5.68 -5.02 8.79
N TRP A 299 -4.80 -4.64 7.87
CA TRP A 299 -5.11 -3.63 6.85
C TRP A 299 -6.27 -4.06 5.93
N HIS A 300 -6.33 -5.34 5.57
CA HIS A 300 -7.41 -5.90 4.75
C HIS A 300 -8.74 -5.78 5.51
N ARG A 301 -8.78 -6.23 6.78
CA ARG A 301 -9.97 -6.14 7.66
C ARG A 301 -10.48 -4.70 7.80
N VAL A 302 -9.59 -3.72 7.96
CA VAL A 302 -9.98 -2.30 8.03
C VAL A 302 -10.62 -1.86 6.71
N VAL A 303 -9.98 -2.17 5.57
CA VAL A 303 -10.47 -1.75 4.25
C VAL A 303 -11.81 -2.43 3.91
N THR A 304 -11.95 -3.73 4.15
CA THR A 304 -13.21 -4.46 3.92
C THR A 304 -14.32 -4.06 4.89
N SER A 305 -13.98 -3.61 6.11
CA SER A 305 -14.98 -3.03 7.01
C SER A 305 -15.56 -1.73 6.45
N ILE A 306 -14.75 -0.88 5.81
CA ILE A 306 -15.20 0.40 5.25
C ILE A 306 -15.98 0.20 3.96
N TYR A 307 -15.48 -0.62 3.04
CA TYR A 307 -16.01 -0.73 1.67
C TYR A 307 -16.77 -2.02 1.38
N GLY A 308 -16.79 -2.98 2.30
CA GLY A 308 -17.39 -4.30 2.12
C GLY A 308 -16.42 -5.37 1.57
N GLU A 309 -16.84 -6.63 1.66
CA GLU A 309 -16.19 -7.77 1.00
C GLU A 309 -16.78 -7.95 -0.40
N GLY A 310 -16.19 -7.29 -1.39
CA GLY A 310 -16.62 -7.44 -2.78
C GLY A 310 -15.88 -6.51 -3.73
N CYS A 311 -15.59 -7.00 -4.93
CA CYS A 311 -15.29 -6.11 -6.04
C CYS A 311 -16.45 -5.14 -6.24
N PHE A 312 -16.14 -3.88 -6.53
CA PHE A 312 -17.10 -2.85 -6.97
C PHE A 312 -18.18 -3.45 -7.90
N GLN A 313 -19.39 -3.67 -7.39
CA GLN A 313 -20.53 -4.05 -8.21
C GLN A 313 -21.22 -2.78 -8.70
N GLY A 314 -20.61 -2.15 -9.70
CA GLY A 314 -21.29 -1.14 -10.51
C GLY A 314 -21.47 0.26 -9.87
N VAL A 315 -22.10 1.11 -10.67
CA VAL A 315 -22.02 2.58 -10.68
C VAL A 315 -22.83 3.28 -9.58
N GLY A 316 -23.53 2.52 -8.71
CA GLY A 316 -24.47 3.04 -7.69
C GLY A 316 -23.86 3.48 -6.36
N ASP A 317 -22.74 2.90 -5.90
CA ASP A 317 -22.17 3.15 -4.56
C ASP A 317 -21.20 4.35 -4.49
N LYS A 318 -21.33 5.29 -5.43
CA LYS A 318 -20.36 6.39 -5.62
C LYS A 318 -20.31 7.41 -4.49
N VAL A 319 -21.27 7.44 -3.57
CA VAL A 319 -21.45 8.60 -2.68
C VAL A 319 -20.51 8.59 -1.45
N GLN A 320 -19.93 7.45 -1.06
CA GLN A 320 -19.06 7.36 0.14
C GLN A 320 -17.67 6.71 -0.09
N SER A 321 -17.27 6.50 -1.35
CA SER A 321 -15.98 5.85 -1.65
C SER A 321 -14.80 6.84 -1.63
N SER A 322 -13.66 6.43 -1.04
CA SER A 322 -12.44 7.26 -1.13
C SER A 322 -11.91 7.32 -2.56
N LYS A 323 -11.21 8.41 -2.90
CA LYS A 323 -10.59 8.56 -4.22
C LYS A 323 -9.62 7.41 -4.54
N TRP A 324 -8.88 6.94 -3.54
CA TRP A 324 -7.98 5.80 -3.66
C TRP A 324 -8.72 4.51 -4.02
N TRP A 325 -9.83 4.23 -3.34
CA TRP A 325 -10.66 3.06 -3.62
C TRP A 325 -11.21 3.07 -5.05
N VAL A 326 -11.73 4.21 -5.50
CA VAL A 326 -12.18 4.39 -6.89
C VAL A 326 -11.03 4.19 -7.88
N ASP A 327 -9.86 4.74 -7.59
CA ASP A 327 -8.70 4.63 -8.48
C ASP A 327 -8.22 3.17 -8.63
N LEU A 328 -8.33 2.33 -7.59
CA LEU A 328 -7.99 0.90 -7.64
C LEU A 328 -8.93 0.08 -8.52
N TRP A 329 -10.23 0.38 -8.51
CA TRP A 329 -11.23 -0.35 -9.29
C TRP A 329 -11.39 0.16 -10.72
N THR A 330 -10.89 1.36 -11.00
CA THR A 330 -10.89 1.96 -12.35
C THR A 330 -9.56 1.78 -13.10
N ILE A 331 -8.69 0.85 -12.66
CA ILE A 331 -7.42 0.56 -13.34
C ILE A 331 -7.60 -0.12 -14.70
N ASP A 332 -8.68 -0.90 -14.88
CA ASP A 332 -8.98 -1.59 -16.14
C ASP A 332 -9.59 -0.65 -17.18
N SER A 333 -10.37 0.34 -16.73
CA SER A 333 -11.00 1.37 -17.58
C SER A 333 -10.08 2.55 -17.89
N ALA A 334 -8.76 2.40 -17.74
CA ALA A 334 -7.84 3.48 -18.06
C ALA A 334 -7.78 3.70 -19.59
N PRO A 335 -7.79 4.97 -20.07
CA PRO A 335 -7.97 5.29 -21.49
C PRO A 335 -6.89 4.76 -22.47
N TYR A 336 -5.86 4.08 -21.96
CA TYR A 336 -4.71 3.59 -22.74
C TYR A 336 -4.41 2.11 -22.51
N THR A 337 -5.24 1.40 -21.75
CA THR A 337 -5.11 -0.04 -21.53
C THR A 337 -6.11 -0.78 -22.40
N SER A 338 -5.76 -1.99 -22.85
CA SER A 338 -6.77 -2.94 -23.31
C SER A 338 -7.81 -3.12 -22.20
N PHE A 339 -9.09 -3.19 -22.57
CA PHE A 339 -10.16 -3.47 -21.62
C PHE A 339 -9.77 -4.72 -20.80
N ASP A 340 -9.89 -4.63 -19.48
CA ASP A 340 -9.64 -5.73 -18.53
C ASP A 340 -8.22 -6.31 -18.47
N TRP A 341 -7.15 -5.53 -18.68
CA TRP A 341 -5.78 -6.04 -18.60
C TRP A 341 -5.44 -6.76 -17.28
N PHE A 342 -6.04 -6.34 -16.15
CA PHE A 342 -5.84 -6.99 -14.86
C PHE A 342 -6.89 -8.09 -14.63
N SER A 343 -8.16 -7.77 -14.82
CA SER A 343 -9.28 -8.68 -14.50
C SER A 343 -9.29 -9.93 -15.39
N SER A 344 -8.96 -9.81 -16.69
CA SER A 344 -8.89 -10.95 -17.62
C SER A 344 -7.75 -11.92 -17.33
N ARG A 345 -6.72 -11.47 -16.59
CA ARG A 345 -5.51 -12.25 -16.28
C ARG A 345 -5.53 -12.86 -14.89
N CYS A 346 -6.49 -12.49 -14.04
CA CYS A 346 -6.63 -13.02 -12.69
C CYS A 346 -7.56 -14.24 -12.69
N THR A 347 -7.05 -15.40 -12.27
CA THR A 347 -7.85 -16.61 -12.04
C THR A 347 -7.89 -16.96 -10.57
N LYS A 348 -9.05 -17.42 -10.11
CA LYS A 348 -9.25 -17.82 -8.71
C LYS A 348 -9.00 -19.32 -8.56
N VAL A 349 -8.10 -19.68 -7.65
CA VAL A 349 -7.86 -21.09 -7.31
C VAL A 349 -8.93 -21.54 -6.32
N VAL A 350 -9.71 -22.56 -6.69
CA VAL A 350 -10.94 -22.98 -5.99
C VAL A 350 -10.68 -23.41 -4.54
N GLY A 351 -9.55 -24.03 -4.24
CA GLY A 351 -9.23 -24.51 -2.89
C GLY A 351 -10.29 -25.50 -2.38
N ASP A 352 -10.92 -25.18 -1.24
CA ASP A 352 -12.03 -25.95 -0.65
C ASP A 352 -13.41 -25.62 -1.27
N GLY A 353 -13.47 -24.68 -2.21
CA GLY A 353 -14.68 -24.26 -2.93
C GLY A 353 -15.65 -23.38 -2.14
N ARG A 354 -15.45 -23.16 -0.83
CA ARG A 354 -16.44 -22.47 0.03
C ARG A 354 -16.48 -20.97 -0.24
N ASN A 355 -15.32 -20.40 -0.52
CA ASN A 355 -15.15 -18.97 -0.77
C ASN A 355 -15.10 -18.61 -2.26
N THR A 356 -15.52 -19.51 -3.14
CA THR A 356 -15.48 -19.34 -4.60
C THR A 356 -16.88 -19.46 -5.16
N PHE A 357 -17.40 -18.40 -5.76
CA PHE A 357 -18.70 -18.40 -6.41
C PHE A 357 -18.61 -19.12 -7.76
N PHE A 358 -19.50 -20.09 -7.98
CA PHE A 358 -19.48 -20.92 -9.17
C PHE A 358 -19.61 -20.09 -10.46
N TRP A 359 -20.58 -19.18 -10.51
CA TRP A 359 -20.88 -18.41 -11.71
C TRP A 359 -20.05 -17.14 -11.89
N LYS A 360 -19.80 -16.42 -10.79
CA LYS A 360 -19.27 -15.04 -10.81
C LYS A 360 -17.76 -14.96 -10.73
N ASP A 361 -17.08 -15.99 -10.19
CA ASP A 361 -15.62 -16.01 -10.11
C ASP A 361 -14.99 -16.70 -11.34
N GLY A 362 -13.87 -16.15 -11.83
CA GLY A 362 -13.10 -16.76 -12.92
C GLY A 362 -12.18 -17.87 -12.43
N TRP A 363 -12.75 -19.02 -12.08
CA TRP A 363 -11.98 -20.18 -11.58
C TRP A 363 -11.74 -21.26 -12.65
N SER A 364 -12.48 -21.25 -13.76
CA SER A 364 -12.39 -22.23 -14.86
C SER A 364 -11.33 -21.88 -15.94
N GLY A 365 -10.55 -20.82 -15.73
CA GLY A 365 -9.51 -20.38 -16.69
C GLY A 365 -10.03 -19.58 -17.89
N GLN A 366 -11.33 -19.57 -18.16
CA GLN A 366 -11.97 -18.78 -19.22
C GLN A 366 -12.67 -17.50 -18.72
N GLY A 367 -12.40 -17.10 -17.47
CA GLY A 367 -13.12 -16.02 -16.79
C GLY A 367 -14.40 -16.51 -16.11
N PRO A 368 -15.25 -15.59 -15.61
CA PRO A 368 -16.51 -15.94 -14.96
C PRO A 368 -17.44 -16.74 -15.88
N LEU A 369 -17.98 -17.86 -15.40
CA LEU A 369 -18.87 -18.72 -16.19
C LEU A 369 -20.18 -18.03 -16.61
N CYS A 370 -20.58 -16.97 -15.91
CA CYS A 370 -21.76 -16.17 -16.28
C CYS A 370 -21.64 -15.47 -17.65
N ASN A 371 -20.42 -15.27 -18.16
CA ASN A 371 -20.20 -14.63 -19.46
C ASN A 371 -20.45 -15.62 -20.64
N PRO A 372 -19.72 -16.75 -20.75
CA PRO A 372 -19.95 -17.73 -21.81
C PRO A 372 -21.31 -18.45 -21.66
N TYR A 373 -21.79 -18.64 -20.43
CA TYR A 373 -23.04 -19.36 -20.14
C TYR A 373 -24.12 -18.43 -19.56
N SER A 374 -24.29 -17.24 -20.15
CA SER A 374 -25.25 -16.22 -19.69
C SER A 374 -26.68 -16.73 -19.59
N ARG A 375 -27.09 -17.62 -20.50
CA ARG A 375 -28.42 -18.25 -20.51
C ARG A 375 -28.60 -19.21 -19.33
N LEU A 376 -27.64 -20.10 -19.07
CA LEU A 376 -27.68 -20.99 -17.90
C LEU A 376 -27.65 -20.18 -16.60
N PHE A 377 -26.80 -19.16 -16.52
CA PHE A 377 -26.76 -18.25 -15.37
C PHE A 377 -28.09 -17.54 -15.10
N SER A 378 -28.83 -17.18 -16.14
CA SER A 378 -30.15 -16.54 -15.98
C SER A 378 -31.21 -17.47 -15.37
N ILE A 379 -31.06 -18.79 -15.60
CA ILE A 379 -32.00 -19.85 -15.18
C ILE A 379 -31.58 -20.47 -13.85
N ALA A 380 -30.32 -20.31 -13.43
CA ALA A 380 -29.82 -20.81 -12.15
C ALA A 380 -30.65 -20.26 -10.98
N SER A 381 -31.11 -21.16 -10.10
CA SER A 381 -31.90 -20.80 -8.91
C SER A 381 -31.08 -19.99 -7.91
N ASP A 382 -29.81 -20.35 -7.74
CA ASP A 382 -28.86 -19.61 -6.92
C ASP A 382 -27.69 -19.11 -7.77
N LYS A 383 -27.65 -17.79 -7.97
CA LYS A 383 -26.62 -17.09 -8.75
C LYS A 383 -25.35 -16.83 -7.93
N ASP A 384 -25.43 -16.99 -6.61
CA ASP A 384 -24.37 -16.77 -5.63
C ASP A 384 -23.94 -18.08 -4.94
N VAL A 385 -24.25 -19.22 -5.58
CA VAL A 385 -23.84 -20.54 -5.10
C VAL A 385 -22.31 -20.70 -5.12
N SER A 386 -21.76 -21.29 -4.06
CA SER A 386 -20.33 -21.61 -3.97
C SER A 386 -20.00 -22.89 -4.72
N VAL A 387 -18.74 -23.03 -5.17
CA VAL A 387 -18.26 -24.26 -5.83
C VAL A 387 -18.36 -25.46 -4.87
N ALA A 388 -18.12 -25.27 -3.58
CA ALA A 388 -18.28 -26.34 -2.58
C ALA A 388 -19.72 -26.86 -2.50
N ASN A 389 -20.71 -25.96 -2.56
CA ASN A 389 -22.12 -26.34 -2.49
C ASN A 389 -22.64 -26.92 -3.82
N MET A 390 -21.95 -26.63 -4.92
CA MET A 390 -22.22 -27.17 -6.24
C MET A 390 -21.66 -28.57 -6.44
N VAL A 391 -20.80 -29.07 -5.56
CA VAL A 391 -20.13 -30.38 -5.71
C VAL A 391 -20.54 -31.35 -4.60
N LEU A 392 -21.11 -32.49 -5.00
CA LEU A 392 -21.27 -33.66 -4.15
C LEU A 392 -20.11 -34.63 -4.39
N TRP A 393 -19.38 -34.95 -3.33
CA TRP A 393 -18.39 -36.01 -3.36
C TRP A 393 -19.06 -37.35 -3.06
N ARG A 394 -19.00 -38.28 -4.02
CA ARG A 394 -19.45 -39.68 -3.85
C ARG A 394 -18.26 -40.59 -4.14
N ASP A 395 -18.23 -41.78 -3.54
CA ASP A 395 -17.08 -42.70 -3.54
C ASP A 395 -16.43 -42.86 -4.93
N GLY A 396 -15.32 -42.15 -5.15
CA GLY A 396 -14.52 -42.19 -6.38
C GLY A 396 -14.70 -41.05 -7.39
N GLY A 397 -15.59 -40.08 -7.15
CA GLY A 397 -15.82 -38.96 -8.08
C GLY A 397 -16.53 -37.75 -7.49
N PHE A 398 -16.76 -36.75 -8.33
CA PHE A 398 -17.54 -35.56 -7.99
C PHE A 398 -18.74 -35.44 -8.93
N GLU A 399 -19.91 -35.13 -8.38
CA GLU A 399 -21.13 -34.84 -9.13
C GLU A 399 -21.53 -33.37 -8.93
N TRP A 400 -21.92 -32.70 -10.01
CA TRP A 400 -22.41 -31.32 -9.96
C TRP A 400 -23.91 -31.28 -9.59
N ILE A 401 -24.26 -30.46 -8.59
CA ILE A 401 -25.64 -30.26 -8.13
C ILE A 401 -26.24 -29.05 -8.83
N TRP A 402 -27.03 -29.29 -9.85
CA TRP A 402 -27.69 -28.20 -10.57
C TRP A 402 -29.08 -27.88 -10.00
N SER A 403 -29.33 -26.60 -9.72
CA SER A 403 -30.65 -26.09 -9.34
C SER A 403 -31.11 -25.02 -10.34
N TRP A 404 -32.23 -25.29 -11.00
CA TRP A 404 -32.77 -24.46 -12.08
C TRP A 404 -34.17 -23.96 -11.75
N CYS A 405 -34.47 -22.70 -12.08
CA CYS A 405 -35.81 -22.12 -11.93
C CYS A 405 -36.85 -22.75 -12.87
N ARG A 406 -36.42 -23.45 -13.92
CA ARG A 406 -37.28 -24.22 -14.85
C ARG A 406 -36.54 -25.43 -15.42
N SER A 407 -37.26 -26.35 -16.05
CA SER A 407 -36.66 -27.42 -16.85
C SER A 407 -35.79 -26.83 -17.98
N LEU A 408 -34.62 -27.42 -18.18
CA LEU A 408 -33.72 -27.08 -19.28
C LEU A 408 -34.26 -27.63 -20.60
N PHE A 409 -34.05 -26.89 -21.69
CA PHE A 409 -34.29 -27.40 -23.03
C PHE A 409 -33.11 -28.28 -23.50
N GLN A 410 -33.32 -29.10 -24.53
CA GLN A 410 -32.31 -30.04 -25.03
C GLN A 410 -30.97 -29.36 -25.35
N TRP A 411 -31.01 -28.22 -26.06
CA TRP A 411 -29.81 -27.44 -26.39
C TRP A 411 -29.15 -26.73 -25.20
N GLU A 412 -29.82 -26.64 -24.04
CA GLU A 412 -29.24 -26.15 -22.77
C GLU A 412 -28.56 -27.29 -21.99
N LEU A 413 -29.04 -28.54 -22.16
CA LEU A 413 -28.41 -29.74 -21.60
C LEU A 413 -27.09 -30.07 -22.29
N ASP A 414 -27.01 -29.85 -23.61
CA ASP A 414 -25.79 -30.05 -24.40
C ASP A 414 -24.65 -29.11 -23.98
N LEU A 415 -24.93 -28.06 -23.18
CA LEU A 415 -23.93 -27.13 -22.63
C LEU A 415 -23.39 -27.58 -21.26
N LEU A 416 -23.98 -28.60 -20.63
CA LEU A 416 -23.59 -29.14 -19.32
C LEU A 416 -22.65 -30.35 -19.40
N SER A 417 -22.54 -30.96 -20.59
CA SER A 417 -21.57 -32.01 -20.91
C SER A 417 -20.19 -31.42 -21.19
#